data_AF-A0A3P7MT35-F1
#
_entry.id   AF-A0A3P7MT35-F1
#
_cell.length_a   1.000
_cell.length_b   1.000
_cell.length_c   1.000
_cell.angle_alpha   90.00
_cell.angle_beta   90.00
_cell.angle_gamma   90.00
#
_symmetry.space_group_name_H-M   'P 1'
#
loop_
_entity.id
_entity.type
_entity.pdbx_description
1 polymer ?
#
loop_
_entity_poly.entity_id
_entity_poly.type
_entity_poly.pdbx_seq_one_letter_code
_entity_poly.pdbx_strand_id
1 'polypeptide(L)'
;MSEEDTVSVSVAVIEQMEVRPEALEISSIAYMIIIGSSANNFVDGMSNGVAFAKSLGEGLSIGIACIAQQFPQELGTLAILIQSGLGFRKTLLLNLIPGALSYIGFTIGALLDDYSEGANVFVFAVSSGMYLYVFLGTLVSLL
;
A
#
# COMPACT_ATOMS: atom_id res chain seq x y z
N MET A 1 -14.22 1.67 73.33
CA MET A 1 -13.97 2.72 72.33
C MET A 1 -12.49 2.68 72.00
N SER A 2 -12.13 2.01 70.91
CA SER A 2 -10.84 2.15 70.22
C SER A 2 -10.95 1.38 68.90
N GLU A 3 -10.60 2.07 67.82
CA GLU A 3 -11.03 1.90 66.43
C GLU A 3 -10.67 0.56 65.76
N GLU A 4 -11.56 0.09 64.89
CA GLU A 4 -11.29 -0.95 63.89
C GLU A 4 -10.31 -0.38 62.85
N ASP A 5 -9.07 -0.87 62.85
CA ASP A 5 -8.08 -0.61 61.80
C ASP A 5 -8.55 -1.28 60.49
N THR A 6 -9.30 -0.53 59.70
CA THR A 6 -9.77 -0.93 58.38
C THR A 6 -8.71 -0.59 57.33
N VAL A 7 -7.98 -1.62 56.88
CA VAL A 7 -7.00 -1.51 55.79
C VAL A 7 -7.74 -1.50 54.45
N SER A 8 -7.80 -0.35 53.79
CA SER A 8 -8.40 -0.21 52.46
C SER A 8 -7.40 -0.60 51.37
N VAL A 9 -7.61 -1.77 50.75
CA VAL A 9 -6.83 -2.22 49.59
C VAL A 9 -7.60 -1.84 48.32
N SER A 10 -7.17 -0.76 47.66
CA SER A 10 -7.67 -0.38 46.34
C SER A 10 -6.91 -1.17 45.28
N VAL A 11 -7.48 -2.31 44.85
CA VAL A 11 -6.97 -3.03 43.69
C VAL A 11 -7.31 -2.21 42.46
N ALA A 12 -6.32 -1.52 41.90
CA ALA A 12 -6.45 -0.92 40.58
C ALA A 12 -6.66 -2.07 39.58
N VAL A 13 -7.88 -2.18 39.06
CA VAL A 13 -8.18 -3.05 37.92
C VAL A 13 -7.41 -2.47 36.74
N ILE A 14 -6.19 -2.94 36.53
CA ILE A 14 -5.47 -2.75 35.28
C ILE A 14 -6.30 -3.55 34.28
N GLU A 15 -7.09 -2.84 33.46
CA GLU A 15 -7.80 -3.43 32.33
C GLU A 15 -6.76 -4.15 31.46
N GLN A 16 -6.63 -5.46 31.67
CA GLN A 16 -5.84 -6.31 30.80
C GLN A 16 -6.62 -6.39 29.49
N MET A 17 -6.29 -5.49 28.57
CA MET A 17 -6.69 -5.61 27.19
C MET A 17 -6.00 -6.86 26.65
N GLU A 18 -6.68 -8.01 26.71
CA GLU A 18 -6.26 -9.22 26.03
C GLU A 18 -6.28 -8.92 24.53
N VAL A 19 -5.13 -8.46 24.03
CA VAL A 19 -4.91 -8.28 22.60
C VAL A 19 -4.79 -9.67 22.02
N ARG A 20 -5.93 -10.18 21.55
CA ARG A 20 -6.01 -11.42 20.79
C ARG A 20 -4.98 -11.37 19.65
N PRO A 21 -4.02 -12.30 19.56
CA PRO A 21 -2.96 -12.27 18.55
C PRO A 21 -3.53 -12.27 17.13
N GLU A 22 -4.73 -12.82 16.92
CA GLU A 22 -5.44 -12.77 15.64
C GLU A 22 -5.76 -11.32 15.21
N ALA A 23 -6.05 -10.43 16.15
CA ALA A 23 -6.27 -9.01 15.86
C ALA A 23 -4.96 -8.27 15.52
N LEU A 24 -3.82 -8.72 16.07
CA LEU A 24 -2.49 -8.18 15.75
C LEU A 24 -2.00 -8.65 14.37
N GLU A 25 -2.21 -9.93 14.03
CA GLU A 25 -1.86 -10.48 12.71
C GLU A 25 -2.61 -9.76 11.59
N ILE A 26 -3.91 -9.54 11.78
CA ILE A 26 -4.75 -8.81 10.83
C ILE A 26 -4.25 -7.37 10.64
N SER A 27 -3.84 -6.69 11.71
CA SER A 27 -3.25 -5.34 11.60
C SER A 27 -1.91 -5.36 10.87
N SER A 28 -1.07 -6.38 11.09
CA SER A 28 0.24 -6.49 10.43
C SER A 28 0.10 -6.71 8.92
N ILE A 29 -0.85 -7.56 8.50
CA ILE A 29 -1.18 -7.77 7.09
C ILE A 29 -1.66 -6.47 6.44
N ALA A 30 -2.49 -5.68 7.13
CA ALA A 30 -2.97 -4.41 6.61
C ALA A 30 -1.82 -3.42 6.33
N TYR A 31 -0.84 -3.31 7.24
CA TYR A 31 0.34 -2.46 7.02
C TYR A 31 1.19 -2.96 5.84
N MET A 32 1.43 -4.27 5.75
CA MET A 32 2.18 -4.85 4.65
C MET A 32 1.52 -4.55 3.30
N ILE A 33 0.20 -4.70 3.21
CA ILE A 33 -0.56 -4.42 1.99
C ILE A 33 -0.47 -2.95 1.62
N ILE A 34 -0.68 -2.04 2.57
CA ILE A 34 -0.65 -0.59 2.30
C ILE A 34 0.75 -0.15 1.83
N ILE A 35 1.81 -0.61 2.50
CA ILE A 35 3.19 -0.27 2.12
C ILE A 35 3.54 -0.87 0.74
N GLY A 36 3.22 -2.14 0.52
CA GLY A 36 3.48 -2.81 -0.76
C GLY A 36 2.72 -2.16 -1.91
N SER A 37 1.42 -1.90 -1.73
CA SER A 37 0.59 -1.20 -2.71
C SER A 37 1.08 0.23 -2.95
N SER A 38 1.50 0.96 -1.91
CA SER A 38 2.06 2.30 -2.04
C SER A 38 3.31 2.35 -2.91
N ALA A 39 4.26 1.42 -2.67
CA ALA A 39 5.48 1.32 -3.45
C ALA A 39 5.18 0.94 -4.90
N ASN A 40 4.30 -0.03 -5.13
CA ASN A 40 3.92 -0.47 -6.46
C ASN A 40 3.24 0.67 -7.26
N ASN A 41 2.24 1.32 -6.66
CA ASN A 41 1.52 2.42 -7.27
C ASN A 41 2.43 3.61 -7.59
N PHE A 42 3.42 3.91 -6.75
CA PHE A 42 4.42 4.95 -7.02
C PHE A 42 5.25 4.65 -8.28
N VAL A 43 5.74 3.42 -8.39
CA VAL A 43 6.59 2.98 -9.52
C VAL A 43 5.78 2.89 -10.81
N ASP A 44 4.56 2.36 -10.74
CA ASP A 44 3.58 2.37 -11.83
C ASP A 44 3.32 3.79 -12.34
N GLY A 45 3.05 4.71 -11.40
CA GLY A 45 2.83 6.12 -11.68
C GLY A 45 4.03 6.73 -12.39
N MET A 46 5.25 6.51 -11.88
CA MET A 46 6.48 7.03 -12.49
C MET A 46 6.71 6.51 -13.90
N SER A 47 6.52 5.21 -14.15
CA SER A 47 6.59 4.65 -15.50
C SER A 47 5.57 5.25 -16.44
N ASN A 48 4.34 5.44 -15.97
CA ASN A 48 3.29 6.04 -16.76
C ASN A 48 3.62 7.51 -17.08
N GLY A 49 4.16 8.27 -16.11
CA GLY A 49 4.64 9.64 -16.30
C GLY A 49 5.72 9.75 -17.38
N VAL A 50 6.75 8.90 -17.31
CA VAL A 50 7.81 8.85 -18.34
C VAL A 50 7.23 8.48 -19.71
N ALA A 51 6.30 7.52 -19.77
CA ALA A 51 5.66 7.11 -21.01
C ALA A 51 4.85 8.24 -21.66
N PHE A 52 4.08 8.98 -20.85
CA PHE A 52 3.33 10.15 -21.32
C PHE A 52 4.22 11.32 -21.74
N ALA A 53 5.38 11.50 -21.10
CA ALA A 53 6.37 12.50 -21.50
C ALA A 53 6.96 12.18 -22.89
N LYS A 54 7.23 10.89 -23.17
CA LYS A 54 7.74 10.45 -24.48
C LYS A 54 6.74 10.60 -25.63
N SER A 55 5.53 10.06 -25.46
CA SER A 55 4.46 10.21 -26.45
C SER A 55 3.09 9.87 -25.87
N LEU A 56 2.04 10.47 -26.44
CA LEU A 56 0.66 10.15 -26.07
C LEU A 56 0.31 8.67 -26.33
N GLY A 57 0.88 8.06 -27.38
CA GLY A 57 0.63 6.67 -27.73
C GLY A 57 1.23 5.67 -26.74
N GLU A 58 2.50 5.87 -26.34
CA GLU A 58 3.15 5.06 -25.31
C GLU A 58 2.48 5.25 -23.95
N GLY A 59 2.18 6.50 -23.57
CA GLY A 59 1.47 6.83 -22.33
C GLY A 59 0.09 6.17 -22.25
N LEU A 60 -0.72 6.25 -23.30
CA LEU A 60 -2.02 5.57 -23.33
C LEU A 60 -1.89 4.05 -23.24
N SER A 61 -0.91 3.45 -23.93
CA SER A 61 -0.71 2.00 -23.89
C SER A 61 -0.34 1.52 -22.49
N ILE A 62 0.64 2.18 -21.84
CA ILE A 62 1.07 1.82 -20.49
C ILE A 62 -0.02 2.14 -19.48
N GLY A 63 -0.70 3.29 -19.61
CA GLY A 63 -1.80 3.69 -18.73
C GLY A 63 -2.98 2.71 -18.75
N ILE A 64 -3.40 2.23 -19.93
CA ILE A 64 -4.47 1.22 -20.04
C ILE A 64 -4.04 -0.10 -19.40
N ALA A 65 -2.80 -0.56 -19.64
CA ALA A 65 -2.27 -1.76 -19.01
C ALA A 65 -2.20 -1.62 -17.48
N CYS A 66 -1.78 -0.46 -17.00
CA CYS A 66 -1.70 -0.10 -15.60
C CYS A 66 -3.09 -0.12 -14.92
N ILE A 67 -4.12 0.42 -15.57
CA ILE A 67 -5.50 0.36 -15.06
C ILE A 67 -5.99 -1.10 -15.00
N ALA A 68 -5.69 -1.88 -16.05
CA ALA A 68 -6.10 -3.28 -16.13
C ALA A 68 -5.46 -4.15 -15.03
N GLN A 69 -4.22 -3.87 -14.62
CA GLN A 69 -3.56 -4.58 -13.51
C GLN A 69 -4.00 -4.06 -12.13
N GLN A 70 -4.23 -2.76 -11.97
CA GLN A 70 -4.54 -2.16 -10.67
C GLN A 70 -5.98 -2.41 -10.24
N PHE A 71 -6.94 -2.43 -11.16
CA PHE A 71 -8.36 -2.61 -10.80
C PHE A 71 -8.62 -3.92 -10.02
N PRO A 72 -8.12 -5.10 -10.48
CA PRO A 72 -8.23 -6.34 -9.70
C PRO A 72 -7.46 -6.27 -8.36
N GLN A 73 -6.28 -5.67 -8.35
CA GLN A 73 -5.41 -5.59 -7.17
C GLN A 73 -6.04 -4.74 -6.06
N GLU A 74 -6.62 -3.58 -6.41
CA GLU A 74 -7.27 -2.70 -5.46
C GLU A 74 -8.56 -3.32 -4.90
N LEU A 75 -9.35 -4.00 -5.73
CA LEU A 75 -10.54 -4.73 -5.27
C LEU A 75 -10.17 -5.86 -4.28
N GLY A 76 -9.11 -6.62 -4.58
CA GLY A 76 -8.60 -7.66 -3.67
C GLY A 76 -8.11 -7.09 -2.34
N THR A 77 -7.35 -6.00 -2.40
CA THR A 77 -6.87 -5.27 -1.21
C THR A 77 -8.03 -4.76 -0.36
N LEU A 78 -9.04 -4.17 -0.99
CA LEU A 78 -10.23 -3.67 -0.31
C LEU A 78 -10.99 -4.81 0.39
N ALA A 79 -11.14 -5.96 -0.27
CA ALA A 79 -11.77 -7.14 0.30
C ALA A 79 -11.02 -7.66 1.54
N ILE A 80 -9.69 -7.80 1.46
CA ILE A 80 -8.85 -8.25 2.58
C ILE A 80 -8.93 -7.28 3.76
N LEU A 81 -8.81 -5.97 3.50
CA LEU A 81 -8.86 -4.93 4.55
C LEU A 81 -10.24 -4.78 5.19
N ILE A 82 -11.33 -5.04 4.46
CA ILE A 82 -12.68 -5.08 5.06
C ILE A 82 -12.83 -6.32 5.93
N GLN A 83 -12.38 -7.48 5.45
CA GLN A 83 -12.42 -8.74 6.21
C GLN A 83 -11.55 -8.71 7.48
N SER A 84 -10.52 -7.85 7.46
CA SER A 84 -9.68 -7.45 8.57
C SER A 84 -10.41 -6.70 9.71
N GLY A 85 -11.69 -6.33 9.53
CA GLY A 85 -12.45 -5.63 10.57
C GLY A 85 -12.17 -4.13 10.69
N LEU A 86 -11.36 -3.55 9.79
CA LEU A 86 -11.07 -2.11 9.76
C LEU A 86 -12.31 -1.25 9.44
N GLY A 87 -13.32 -1.85 8.81
CA GLY A 87 -14.57 -1.20 8.40
C GLY A 87 -14.43 -0.42 7.09
N PHE A 88 -15.49 -0.45 6.28
CA PHE A 88 -15.48 0.05 4.90
C PHE A 88 -14.91 1.46 4.73
N ARG A 89 -15.31 2.41 5.58
CA ARG A 89 -14.86 3.81 5.49
C ARG A 89 -13.36 3.98 5.74
N LYS A 90 -12.80 3.27 6.73
CA LYS A 90 -11.35 3.37 7.04
C LYS A 90 -10.54 2.70 5.93
N THR A 91 -10.99 1.55 5.45
CA THR A 91 -10.36 0.86 4.31
C THR A 91 -10.29 1.75 3.08
N LEU A 92 -11.37 2.47 2.76
CA LEU A 92 -11.38 3.38 1.61
C LEU A 92 -10.37 4.53 1.76
N LEU A 93 -10.26 5.11 2.97
CA LEU A 93 -9.31 6.18 3.26
C LEU A 93 -7.85 5.70 3.19
N LEU A 94 -7.56 4.50 3.69
CA LEU A 94 -6.22 3.93 3.62
C LEU A 94 -5.83 3.59 2.18
N ASN A 95 -6.79 3.17 1.36
CA ASN A 95 -6.55 2.91 -0.07
C ASN A 95 -6.29 4.20 -0.88
N LEU A 96 -6.56 5.38 -0.32
CA LEU A 96 -6.22 6.66 -0.94
C LEU A 96 -4.71 6.93 -0.91
N ILE A 97 -3.97 6.33 0.04
CA ILE A 97 -2.52 6.54 0.20
C ILE A 97 -1.75 6.03 -1.02
N PRO A 98 -1.92 4.75 -1.45
CA PRO A 98 -1.31 4.27 -2.70
C PRO A 98 -1.70 5.11 -3.92
N GLY A 99 -2.95 5.55 -4.02
CA GLY A 99 -3.42 6.42 -5.11
C GLY A 99 -2.69 7.77 -5.14
N ALA A 100 -2.49 8.40 -3.98
CA ALA A 100 -1.74 9.65 -3.89
C ALA A 100 -0.27 9.47 -4.29
N LEU A 101 0.36 8.36 -3.88
CA LEU A 101 1.73 8.04 -4.28
C LEU A 101 1.85 7.77 -5.78
N SER A 102 0.85 7.15 -6.41
CA SER A 102 0.83 7.00 -7.88
C SER A 102 0.87 8.35 -8.59
N TYR A 103 0.07 9.31 -8.13
CA TYR A 103 0.06 10.66 -8.72
C TYR A 103 1.38 11.41 -8.54
N ILE A 104 2.01 11.26 -7.36
CA ILE A 104 3.35 11.82 -7.09
C ILE A 104 4.38 11.17 -8.02
N GLY A 105 4.37 9.85 -8.14
CA GLY A 105 5.24 9.09 -9.04
C GLY A 105 5.09 9.56 -10.48
N PHE A 106 3.84 9.69 -10.96
CA PHE A 106 3.51 10.20 -12.29
C PHE A 106 4.08 11.58 -12.55
N THR A 107 3.91 12.50 -11.60
CA THR A 107 4.42 13.88 -11.74
C THR A 107 5.95 13.88 -11.82
N ILE A 108 6.61 13.10 -10.95
CA ILE A 108 8.08 12.95 -10.98
C ILE A 108 8.52 12.36 -12.31
N GLY A 109 7.91 11.26 -12.76
CA GLY A 109 8.25 10.59 -14.01
C GLY A 109 8.03 11.47 -15.25
N ALA A 110 6.95 12.26 -15.27
CA ALA A 110 6.66 13.17 -16.36
C ALA A 110 7.68 14.33 -16.45
N LEU A 111 8.19 14.80 -15.31
CA LEU A 111 9.21 15.85 -15.27
C LEU A 111 10.62 15.32 -15.58
N LEU A 112 10.89 14.03 -15.37
CA LEU A 112 12.24 13.46 -15.50
C LEU A 112 12.85 13.58 -16.91
N ASP A 113 12.02 13.65 -17.95
CA ASP A 113 12.46 13.79 -19.33
C ASP A 113 13.18 15.14 -19.58
N ASP A 114 12.78 16.20 -18.87
CA ASP A 114 13.33 17.55 -19.03
C ASP A 114 14.68 17.75 -18.30
N TYR A 115 14.97 16.97 -17.26
CA TYR A 115 16.12 17.23 -16.36
C TYR A 115 17.36 16.38 -16.62
N SER A 116 17.25 15.21 -17.24
CA SER A 116 18.42 14.36 -17.48
C SER A 116 18.24 13.38 -18.63
N GLU A 117 19.11 13.46 -19.63
CA GLU A 117 19.24 12.44 -20.66
C GLU A 117 19.62 11.10 -20.01
N GLY A 118 18.71 10.12 -20.07
CA GLY A 118 18.95 8.74 -19.63
C GLY A 118 18.28 8.31 -18.31
N ALA A 119 17.70 9.21 -17.52
CA ALA A 119 17.00 8.81 -16.28
C ALA A 119 15.76 7.94 -16.56
N ASN A 120 15.12 8.12 -17.71
CA ASN A 120 14.03 7.28 -18.20
C ASN A 120 14.40 5.78 -18.21
N VAL A 121 15.64 5.45 -18.58
CA VAL A 121 16.12 4.05 -18.64
C VAL A 121 16.17 3.45 -17.24
N PHE A 122 16.64 4.22 -16.25
CA PHE A 122 16.68 3.77 -14.86
C PHE A 122 15.27 3.57 -14.28
N VAL A 123 14.34 4.47 -14.57
CA VAL A 123 12.93 4.32 -14.17
C VAL A 123 12.36 3.02 -14.74
N PHE A 124 12.48 2.82 -16.06
CA PHE A 124 11.95 1.60 -16.67
C PHE A 124 12.66 0.33 -16.17
N ALA A 125 13.95 0.37 -15.88
CA ALA A 125 14.67 -0.77 -15.31
C ALA A 125 14.18 -1.13 -13.89
N VAL A 126 13.98 -0.13 -13.03
CA VAL A 126 13.42 -0.32 -11.68
C VAL A 126 12.01 -0.87 -11.77
N SER A 127 11.15 -0.28 -12.59
CA SER A 127 9.76 -0.74 -12.76
C SER A 127 9.67 -2.14 -13.33
N SER A 128 10.47 -2.45 -14.35
CA SER A 128 10.52 -3.81 -14.91
C SER A 128 10.99 -4.83 -13.87
N GLY A 129 11.97 -4.48 -13.03
CA GLY A 129 12.43 -5.33 -11.94
C GLY A 129 11.36 -5.57 -10.87
N MET A 130 10.61 -4.53 -10.50
CA MET A 130 9.48 -4.64 -9.56
C MET A 130 8.37 -5.53 -10.12
N TYR A 131 7.98 -5.36 -11.39
CA TYR A 131 7.01 -6.25 -12.03
C TYR A 131 7.47 -7.69 -12.07
N LEU A 132 8.76 -7.93 -12.34
CA LEU A 132 9.34 -9.27 -12.33
C LEU A 132 9.28 -9.88 -10.92
N TYR A 133 9.57 -9.10 -9.87
CA TYR A 133 9.44 -9.54 -8.49
C TYR A 133 8.00 -9.89 -8.11
N VAL A 134 7.03 -9.01 -8.41
CA VAL A 134 5.61 -9.23 -8.13
C VAL A 134 5.09 -10.44 -8.89
N PHE A 135 5.46 -10.57 -10.18
CA PHE A 135 5.11 -11.71 -11.01
C PHE A 135 5.67 -13.02 -10.44
N LEU A 136 6.94 -13.04 -10.05
CA LEU A 136 7.57 -14.22 -9.46
C LEU A 136 6.91 -14.59 -8.14
N GLY A 137 6.69 -13.61 -7.26
CA GLY A 137 6.02 -13.82 -5.97
C GLY A 137 4.59 -14.34 -6.12
N THR A 138 3.87 -13.88 -7.14
CA THR A 138 2.47 -14.26 -7.37
C THR A 138 2.34 -15.61 -8.07
N LEU A 139 3.15 -15.89 -9.10
CA LEU A 139 3.07 -17.16 -9.84
C LEU A 139 3.77 -18.32 -9.15
N VAL A 140 4.95 -18.10 -8.54
CA VAL A 140 5.65 -19.18 -7.84
C VAL A 140 4.91 -19.59 -6.57
N SER A 141 4.23 -18.66 -5.88
CA SER A 141 3.38 -19.02 -4.75
C SER A 141 2.10 -19.78 -5.16
N LEU A 142 1.80 -19.86 -6.46
CA LEU A 142 0.66 -20.60 -7.01
C LEU A 142 1.04 -21.99 -7.55
N LEU A 143 2.33 -22.31 -7.64
CA LEU A 143 2.90 -23.60 -8.08
C LEU A 143 3.36 -24.43 -6.88
#